data_AF-A0A3A8GDE9-F1
#
_entry.id   AF-A0A3A8GDE9-F1
#
_cell.length_a   1.000
_cell.length_b   1.000
_cell.length_c   1.000
_cell.angle_alpha   90.00
_cell.angle_beta   90.00
_cell.angle_gamma   90.00
#
_symmetry.space_group_name_H-M   'P 1'
#
loop_
_entity.id
_entity.type
_entity.pdbx_description
1 polymer ?
#
loop_
_entity_poly.entity_id
_entity_poly.type
_entity_poly.pdbx_seq_one_letter_code
_entity_poly.pdbx_strand_id
1 'polypeptide(L)'
;MRNPYAAAYVAGAVGTGALGMLVAVRNASLGHPPPYSARNIARHVLSRLFGRKLSRREAANWAFALRAGYGPLLGMGWGLVRMRTSKWALPHSGVLLGLGVLAFERMAFPLFKATAAESTWTREEHAWLFAQTALFGVVTEATMRWLTK
;
A
#
# COMPACT_ATOMS: atom_id res chain seq x y z
N MET A 1 -13.70 5.85 18.68
CA MET A 1 -13.90 7.21 18.12
C MET A 1 -15.32 7.37 17.55
N ARG A 2 -16.00 8.51 17.74
CA ARG A 2 -17.39 8.72 17.26
C ARG A 2 -17.56 8.77 15.73
N ASN A 3 -16.48 8.90 14.95
CA ASN A 3 -16.53 8.92 13.49
C ASN A 3 -15.84 7.67 12.90
N PRO A 4 -16.59 6.73 12.29
CA PRO A 4 -16.04 5.51 11.71
C PRO A 4 -15.10 5.79 10.52
N TYR A 5 -15.30 6.90 9.81
CA TYR A 5 -14.43 7.33 8.71
C TYR A 5 -13.08 7.86 9.20
N ALA A 6 -13.05 8.54 10.35
CA ALA A 6 -11.81 8.97 10.98
C ALA A 6 -10.99 7.75 11.48
N ALA A 7 -11.65 6.73 12.03
CA ALA A 7 -11.00 5.47 12.39
C ALA A 7 -10.40 4.76 11.18
N ALA A 8 -11.15 4.69 10.08
CA ALA A 8 -10.71 4.11 8.82
C ALA A 8 -9.50 4.82 8.23
N TYR A 9 -9.51 6.16 8.25
CA TYR A 9 -8.39 6.98 7.80
C TYR A 9 -7.12 6.73 8.64
N VAL A 10 -7.24 6.78 9.97
CA VAL A 10 -6.12 6.56 10.88
C VAL A 10 -5.56 5.15 10.74
N ALA A 11 -6.42 4.14 10.63
CA ALA A 11 -6.00 2.77 10.44
C ALA A 11 -5.22 2.57 9.14
N GLY A 12 -5.69 3.16 8.03
CA GLY A 12 -4.96 3.14 6.76
C GLY A 12 -3.61 3.86 6.84
N ALA A 13 -3.53 4.98 7.58
CA ALA A 13 -2.26 5.67 7.82
C ALA A 13 -1.27 4.82 8.64
N VAL A 14 -1.74 4.13 9.68
CA VAL A 14 -0.92 3.22 10.49
C VAL A 14 -0.45 2.02 9.66
N GLY A 15 -1.32 1.43 8.83
CA GLY A 15 -0.95 0.39 7.87
C GLY A 15 0.16 0.85 6.91
N THR A 16 0.05 2.07 6.38
CA THR A 16 1.10 2.68 5.54
C THR A 16 2.41 2.90 6.30
N GLY A 17 2.34 3.30 7.58
CA GLY A 17 3.52 3.43 8.43
C GLY A 17 4.26 2.11 8.61
N ALA A 18 3.52 1.01 8.86
CA ALA A 18 4.08 -0.32 8.98
C ALA A 18 4.77 -0.81 7.68
N LEU A 19 4.21 -0.47 6.52
CA LEU A 19 4.86 -0.73 5.23
C LEU A 19 6.22 -0.04 5.10
N GLY A 20 6.38 1.15 5.68
CA GLY A 20 7.65 1.89 5.68
C GLY A 20 8.78 1.09 6.31
N MET A 21 8.52 0.42 7.43
CA MET A 21 9.50 -0.44 8.10
C MET A 21 9.85 -1.67 7.27
N LEU A 22 8.83 -2.33 6.68
CA LEU A 22 9.05 -3.53 5.88
C LEU A 22 9.80 -3.24 4.57
N VAL A 23 9.58 -2.06 3.98
CA VAL A 23 10.36 -1.59 2.80
C VAL A 23 11.83 -1.39 3.15
N ALA A 24 12.15 -0.90 4.35
CA ALA A 24 13.54 -0.75 4.79
C ALA A 24 14.22 -2.12 4.94
N VAL A 25 13.55 -3.08 5.58
CA VAL A 25 14.04 -4.46 5.75
C VAL A 25 14.25 -5.13 4.39
N ARG A 26 13.28 -5.03 3.47
CA ARG A 26 13.37 -5.59 2.11
C ARG A 26 14.53 -5.01 1.31
N ASN A 27 14.75 -3.71 1.41
CA ASN A 27 15.85 -3.05 0.70
C ASN A 27 17.21 -3.48 1.24
N ALA A 28 17.32 -3.69 2.55
CA ALA A 28 18.51 -4.26 3.16
C ALA A 28 18.73 -5.73 2.74
N SER A 29 17.66 -6.52 2.61
CA SER A 29 17.78 -7.94 2.27
C SER A 29 18.09 -8.21 0.79
N LEU A 30 17.53 -7.42 -0.13
CA LEU A 30 17.70 -7.63 -1.58
C LEU A 30 18.78 -6.75 -2.22
N GLY A 31 19.34 -5.76 -1.49
CA GLY A 31 20.48 -4.95 -1.97
C GLY A 31 20.18 -3.99 -3.12
N HIS A 32 18.97 -4.01 -3.70
CA HIS A 32 18.50 -3.08 -4.72
C HIS A 32 17.09 -2.57 -4.39
N PRO A 33 16.62 -1.42 -4.90
CA PRO A 33 15.25 -0.97 -4.69
C PRO A 33 14.23 -1.84 -5.46
N PRO A 34 12.97 -1.99 -4.97
CA PRO A 34 11.98 -2.81 -5.64
C PRO A 34 11.51 -2.17 -6.97
N PRO A 35 11.11 -3.00 -7.95
CA PRO A 35 10.52 -2.55 -9.20
C PRO A 35 9.21 -1.78 -8.97
N TYR A 36 8.49 -2.11 -7.88
CA TYR A 36 7.30 -1.41 -7.38
C TYR A 36 7.60 -0.31 -6.35
N SER A 37 8.84 0.17 -6.25
CA SER A 37 9.13 1.27 -5.31
C SER A 37 8.24 2.47 -5.64
N ALA A 38 7.56 3.00 -4.62
CA ALA A 38 6.67 4.16 -4.79
C ALA A 38 7.41 5.35 -5.42
N ARG A 39 8.73 5.44 -5.24
CA ARG A 39 9.60 6.43 -5.89
C ARG A 39 9.72 6.22 -7.39
N ASN A 40 9.87 4.98 -7.87
CA ASN A 40 9.93 4.68 -9.30
C ASN A 40 8.57 4.91 -9.97
N ILE A 41 7.49 4.55 -9.27
CA ILE A 41 6.10 4.81 -9.66
C ILE A 41 5.86 6.31 -9.79
N ALA A 42 6.12 7.07 -8.70
CA ALA A 42 5.97 8.52 -8.68
C ALA A 42 6.80 9.16 -9.79
N ARG A 43 8.06 8.73 -9.97
CA ARG A 43 8.92 9.26 -11.03
C ARG A 43 8.34 9.00 -12.42
N HIS A 44 7.90 7.78 -12.74
CA HIS A 44 7.37 7.44 -14.06
C HIS A 44 6.04 8.14 -14.35
N VAL A 45 5.09 8.05 -13.42
CA VAL A 45 3.74 8.59 -13.58
C VAL A 45 3.79 10.12 -13.64
N LEU A 46 4.49 10.76 -12.70
CA LEU A 46 4.52 12.21 -12.64
C LEU A 46 5.44 12.83 -13.69
N SER A 47 6.50 12.13 -14.14
CA SER A 47 7.30 12.67 -15.26
C SER A 47 6.50 12.68 -16.56
N ARG A 48 5.57 11.73 -16.75
CA ARG A 48 4.62 11.75 -17.87
C ARG A 48 3.57 12.85 -17.71
N LEU A 49 2.99 12.99 -16.52
CA LEU A 49 1.95 14.00 -16.26
C LEU A 49 2.47 15.43 -16.37
N PHE A 50 3.66 15.71 -15.85
CA PHE A 50 4.25 17.06 -15.87
C PHE A 50 5.13 17.33 -17.09
N GLY A 51 5.30 16.36 -17.99
CA GLY A 51 6.19 16.49 -19.16
C GLY A 51 7.66 16.78 -18.83
N ARG A 52 8.09 16.57 -17.57
CA ARG A 52 9.45 16.89 -17.08
C ARG A 52 10.05 15.74 -16.29
N LYS A 53 11.36 15.54 -16.38
CA LYS A 53 12.07 14.56 -15.54
C LYS A 53 12.10 15.06 -14.10
N LEU A 54 11.45 14.33 -13.19
CA LEU A 54 11.54 14.61 -11.76
C LEU A 54 12.90 14.23 -11.19
N SER A 55 13.42 15.08 -10.31
CA SER A 55 14.61 14.79 -9.53
C SER A 55 14.36 13.63 -8.56
N ARG A 56 15.46 13.01 -8.12
CA ARG A 56 15.46 11.93 -7.14
C ARG A 56 14.78 12.31 -5.82
N ARG A 57 14.87 13.57 -5.39
CA ARG A 57 14.25 14.08 -4.16
C ARG A 57 12.77 14.37 -4.35
N GLU A 58 12.38 15.04 -5.44
CA GLU A 58 10.96 15.28 -5.76
C GLU A 58 10.18 13.98 -5.89
N ALA A 59 10.73 12.97 -6.58
CA ALA A 59 10.10 11.66 -6.70
C ALA A 59 9.92 10.94 -5.35
N ALA A 60 10.80 11.18 -4.38
CA ALA A 60 10.66 10.63 -3.03
C ALA A 60 9.56 11.34 -2.24
N ASN A 61 9.49 12.67 -2.32
CA ASN A 61 8.43 13.47 -1.67
C ASN A 61 7.06 13.12 -2.23
N TRP A 62 6.95 12.97 -3.55
CA TRP A 62 5.71 12.54 -4.19
C TRP A 62 5.34 11.09 -3.88
N ALA A 63 6.32 10.18 -3.78
CA ALA A 63 6.07 8.82 -3.33
C ALA A 63 5.53 8.76 -1.90
N PHE A 64 6.07 9.62 -1.03
CA PHE A 64 5.57 9.78 0.33
C PHE A 64 4.15 10.37 0.33
N ALA A 65 3.91 11.46 -0.41
CA ALA A 65 2.60 12.09 -0.53
C ALA A 65 1.54 11.13 -1.10
N LEU A 66 1.88 10.35 -2.12
CA LEU A 66 1.00 9.33 -2.68
C LEU A 66 0.68 8.26 -1.63
N ARG A 67 1.69 7.71 -0.93
CA ARG A 67 1.46 6.72 0.15
C ARG A 67 0.63 7.27 1.30
N ALA A 68 0.89 8.51 1.69
CA ALA A 68 0.13 9.22 2.71
C ALA A 68 -1.31 9.51 2.26
N GLY A 69 -1.58 9.63 0.97
CA GLY A 69 -2.91 9.83 0.41
C GLY A 69 -3.68 8.54 0.16
N TYR A 70 -3.10 7.58 -0.56
CA TYR A 70 -3.82 6.38 -0.98
C TYR A 70 -4.03 5.39 0.18
N GLY A 71 -3.10 5.28 1.13
CA GLY A 71 -3.24 4.36 2.27
C GLY A 71 -4.49 4.65 3.12
N PRO A 72 -4.72 5.90 3.54
CA PRO A 72 -5.95 6.27 4.23
C PRO A 72 -7.21 6.12 3.37
N LEU A 73 -7.14 6.35 2.06
CA LEU A 73 -8.26 6.08 1.14
C LEU A 73 -8.59 4.58 1.04
N LEU A 74 -7.58 3.71 1.01
CA LEU A 74 -7.77 2.26 1.08
C LEU A 74 -8.37 1.86 2.43
N GLY A 75 -7.92 2.47 3.52
CA GLY A 75 -8.50 2.30 4.85
C GLY A 75 -9.98 2.71 4.90
N MET A 76 -10.34 3.85 4.30
CA MET A 76 -11.72 4.30 4.15
C MET A 76 -12.58 3.34 3.30
N GLY A 77 -12.07 2.90 2.14
CA GLY A 77 -12.73 1.90 1.30
C GLY A 77 -12.97 0.60 2.06
N TRP A 78 -11.99 0.16 2.84
CA TRP A 78 -12.13 -0.99 3.73
C TRP A 78 -13.17 -0.76 4.82
N GLY A 79 -13.26 0.44 5.39
CA GLY A 79 -14.30 0.80 6.35
C GLY A 79 -15.73 0.56 5.84
N LEU A 80 -15.98 0.78 4.55
CA LEU A 80 -17.27 0.47 3.90
C LEU A 80 -17.49 -1.04 3.76
N VAL A 81 -16.46 -1.79 3.34
CA VAL A 81 -16.53 -3.26 3.20
C VAL A 81 -16.72 -3.93 4.56
N ARG A 82 -16.07 -3.40 5.60
CA ARG A 82 -16.14 -3.89 6.99
C ARG A 82 -17.55 -3.83 7.57
N MET A 83 -18.42 -2.95 7.08
CA MET A 83 -19.84 -2.96 7.49
C MET A 83 -20.51 -4.31 7.20
N ARG A 84 -20.05 -5.04 6.18
CA ARG A 84 -20.57 -6.36 5.79
C ARG A 84 -19.74 -7.54 6.31
N THR A 85 -18.48 -7.31 6.70
CA THR A 85 -17.55 -8.36 7.18
C THR A 85 -17.17 -8.22 8.65
N SER A 86 -17.85 -7.35 9.40
CA SER A 86 -17.53 -7.01 10.81
C SER A 86 -17.48 -8.20 11.77
N LYS A 87 -18.22 -9.28 11.47
CA LYS A 87 -18.28 -10.51 12.27
C LYS A 87 -17.12 -11.47 12.00
N TRP A 88 -16.31 -11.22 10.98
CA TRP A 88 -15.25 -12.15 10.59
C TRP A 88 -14.07 -12.06 11.56
N ALA A 89 -13.33 -13.16 11.70
CA ALA A 89 -12.10 -13.16 12.49
C ALA A 89 -11.05 -12.23 11.86
N LEU A 90 -10.22 -11.60 12.69
CA LEU A 90 -9.14 -10.69 12.27
C LEU A 90 -8.26 -11.26 11.13
N PRO A 91 -7.79 -12.52 11.16
CA PRO A 91 -7.00 -13.06 10.05
C PRO A 91 -7.76 -13.06 8.72
N HIS A 92 -9.06 -13.40 8.70
CA HIS A 92 -9.85 -13.41 7.47
C HIS A 92 -10.08 -12.00 6.91
N SER A 93 -10.42 -11.05 7.77
CA SER A 93 -10.61 -9.64 7.41
C SER A 93 -9.31 -8.99 6.93
N GLY A 94 -8.19 -9.23 7.64
CA GLY A 94 -6.87 -8.71 7.27
C GLY A 94 -6.34 -9.32 5.97
N VAL A 95 -6.53 -10.63 5.77
CA VAL A 95 -6.18 -11.31 4.51
C VAL A 95 -7.03 -10.80 3.35
N LEU A 96 -8.34 -10.62 3.54
CA LEU A 96 -9.21 -10.09 2.49
C LEU A 96 -8.77 -8.68 2.07
N LEU A 97 -8.45 -7.81 3.03
CA LEU A 97 -7.91 -6.48 2.75
C LEU A 97 -6.56 -6.58 2.01
N GLY A 98 -5.65 -7.41 2.48
CA GLY A 98 -4.34 -7.60 1.85
C GLY A 98 -4.42 -8.15 0.42
N LEU A 99 -5.35 -9.09 0.17
CA LEU A 99 -5.63 -9.61 -1.18
C LEU A 99 -6.30 -8.55 -2.06
N GLY A 100 -7.19 -7.75 -1.51
CA GLY A 100 -7.82 -6.63 -2.22
C GLY A 100 -6.78 -5.60 -2.67
N VAL A 101 -5.85 -5.24 -1.79
CA VAL A 101 -4.73 -4.35 -2.12
C VAL A 101 -3.81 -4.98 -3.16
N LEU A 102 -3.48 -6.27 -3.03
CA LEU A 102 -2.66 -6.99 -4.01
C LEU A 102 -3.31 -7.02 -5.39
N ALA A 103 -4.62 -7.29 -5.46
CA ALA A 103 -5.37 -7.29 -6.71
C ALA A 103 -5.43 -5.88 -7.32
N PHE A 104 -5.66 -4.86 -6.50
CA PHE A 104 -5.61 -3.46 -6.94
C PHE A 104 -4.24 -3.10 -7.50
N GLU A 105 -3.15 -3.43 -6.80
CA GLU A 105 -1.78 -3.16 -7.24
C GLU A 105 -1.47 -3.89 -8.55
N ARG A 106 -1.86 -5.16 -8.68
CA ARG A 106 -1.70 -5.94 -9.92
C ARG A 106 -2.45 -5.36 -11.12
N MET A 107 -3.59 -4.70 -10.91
CA MET A 107 -4.32 -4.03 -12.00
C MET A 107 -3.78 -2.62 -12.28
N ALA A 108 -3.44 -1.86 -11.23
CA ALA A 108 -2.98 -0.49 -11.34
C ALA A 108 -1.58 -0.41 -11.96
N PHE A 109 -0.67 -1.30 -11.60
CA PHE A 109 0.69 -1.33 -12.12
C PHE A 109 0.79 -1.37 -13.65
N PRO A 110 0.12 -2.31 -14.36
CA PRO A 110 0.12 -2.34 -15.82
C PRO A 110 -0.68 -1.18 -16.42
N LEU A 111 -1.85 -0.84 -15.85
CA LEU A 111 -2.71 0.24 -16.37
C LEU A 111 -1.98 1.58 -16.41
N PHE A 112 -1.29 1.93 -15.34
CA PHE A 112 -0.53 3.19 -15.25
C PHE A 112 0.91 3.06 -15.75
N LYS A 113 1.33 1.86 -16.20
CA LYS A 113 2.72 1.53 -16.52
C LYS A 113 3.66 2.06 -15.43
N ALA A 114 3.26 1.83 -14.18
CA ALA A 114 3.85 2.43 -13.00
C ALA A 114 5.15 1.73 -12.59
N THR A 115 5.30 0.46 -12.98
CA THR A 115 6.39 -0.43 -12.61
C THR A 115 6.94 -1.15 -13.85
N ALA A 116 8.07 -1.84 -13.71
CA ALA A 116 8.54 -2.79 -14.73
C ALA A 116 7.50 -3.92 -14.90
N ALA A 117 7.44 -4.53 -16.09
CA ALA A 117 6.49 -5.61 -16.36
C ALA A 117 6.63 -6.73 -15.32
N GLU A 118 5.51 -7.24 -14.80
CA GLU A 118 5.51 -8.23 -13.72
C GLU A 118 6.28 -9.51 -14.09
N SER A 119 6.30 -9.87 -15.37
CA SER A 119 7.08 -11.00 -15.89
C SER A 119 8.60 -10.85 -15.73
N THR A 120 9.11 -9.65 -15.44
CA THR A 120 10.55 -9.42 -15.23
C THR A 120 10.95 -9.46 -13.76
N TRP A 121 10.02 -9.73 -12.86
CA TRP A 121 10.28 -9.69 -11.41
C TRP A 121 10.71 -11.06 -10.90
N THR A 122 11.58 -11.07 -9.89
CA THR A 122 12.02 -12.32 -9.25
C THR A 122 10.90 -12.91 -8.37
N ARG A 123 11.00 -14.19 -8.03
CA ARG A 123 10.05 -14.83 -7.08
C ARG A 123 10.08 -14.14 -5.71
N GLU A 124 11.25 -13.67 -5.27
CA GLU A 124 11.38 -12.93 -4.01
C GLU A 124 10.63 -11.61 -4.06
N GLU A 125 10.65 -10.91 -5.19
CA GLU A 125 9.93 -9.64 -5.36
C GLU A 125 8.41 -9.81 -5.27
N HIS A 126 7.88 -10.90 -5.82
CA HIS A 126 6.47 -11.27 -5.65
C HIS A 126 6.14 -11.63 -4.20
N ALA A 127 7.01 -12.40 -3.53
CA ALA A 127 6.83 -12.76 -2.13
C ALA A 127 6.86 -11.52 -1.21
N TRP A 128 7.74 -10.56 -1.49
CA TRP A 128 7.81 -9.31 -0.76
C TRP A 128 6.60 -8.41 -1.01
N LEU A 129 6.05 -8.38 -2.24
CA LEU A 129 4.80 -7.69 -2.53
C LEU A 129 3.66 -8.29 -1.69
N PHE A 130 3.53 -9.62 -1.71
CA PHE A 130 2.53 -10.33 -0.91
C PHE A 130 2.69 -10.06 0.58
N ALA A 131 3.91 -10.10 1.11
CA ALA A 131 4.19 -9.82 2.52
C ALA A 131 3.81 -8.38 2.90
N GLN A 132 4.06 -7.41 2.00
CA GLN A 132 3.69 -6.01 2.20
C GLN A 132 2.17 -5.84 2.23
N THR A 133 1.44 -6.38 1.25
CA THR A 133 -0.01 -6.23 1.23
C THR A 133 -0.69 -6.97 2.38
N ALA A 134 -0.17 -8.15 2.77
CA ALA A 134 -0.64 -8.88 3.94
C ALA A 134 -0.39 -8.09 5.24
N LEU A 135 0.81 -7.54 5.44
CA LEU A 135 1.13 -6.72 6.60
C LEU A 135 0.22 -5.48 6.67
N PHE A 136 0.04 -4.78 5.55
CA PHE A 136 -0.87 -3.65 5.48
C PHE A 136 -2.29 -4.04 5.89
N GLY A 137 -2.81 -5.14 5.35
CA GLY A 137 -4.16 -5.63 5.64
C GLY A 137 -4.36 -5.97 7.11
N VAL A 138 -3.43 -6.74 7.69
CA VAL A 138 -3.47 -7.14 9.10
C VAL A 138 -3.38 -5.94 10.04
N VAL A 139 -2.40 -5.05 9.82
CA VAL A 139 -2.20 -3.86 10.67
C VAL A 139 -3.40 -2.93 10.57
N THR A 140 -3.89 -2.65 9.37
CA THR A 140 -5.05 -1.77 9.16
C THR A 140 -6.30 -2.34 9.85
N GLU A 141 -6.59 -3.63 9.71
CA GLU A 141 -7.74 -4.25 10.37
C GLU A 141 -7.58 -4.30 11.91
N ALA A 142 -6.37 -4.57 12.41
CA ALA A 142 -6.09 -4.55 13.83
C ALA A 142 -6.30 -3.15 14.44
N THR A 143 -5.76 -2.12 13.79
CA THR A 143 -5.96 -0.72 14.20
C THR A 143 -7.43 -0.33 14.12
N MET A 144 -8.14 -0.74 13.06
CA MET A 144 -9.58 -0.51 12.95
C MET A 144 -10.36 -1.11 14.12
N ARG A 145 -10.10 -2.37 14.49
CA ARG A 145 -10.76 -3.01 15.63
C ARG A 145 -10.47 -2.30 16.94
N TRP A 146 -9.23 -1.84 17.13
CA TRP A 146 -8.84 -1.13 18.34
C TRP A 146 -9.55 0.23 18.46
N LEU A 147 -9.67 0.98 17.35
CA LEU A 147 -10.28 2.32 17.34
C LEU A 147 -11.82 2.32 17.38
N THR A 148 -12.45 1.19 17.03
CA THR A 148 -13.90 1.00 17.03
C THR A 148 -14.41 0.07 18.12
N LYS A 149 -13.55 -0.37 19.06
CA LYS A 149 -14.00 -0.89 20.35
C LYS A 149 -14.62 0.24 21.18
#